data_AF-A0A0B5AWT8-F1
#
_entry.id   AF-A0A0B5AWT8-F1
#
_cell.length_a   1.000
_cell.length_b   1.000
_cell.length_c   1.000
_cell.angle_alpha   90.00
_cell.angle_beta   90.00
_cell.angle_gamma   90.00
#
_symmetry.space_group_name_H-M   'P 1'
#
loop_
_entity.id
_entity.type
_entity.pdbx_description
1 polymer ?
#
loop_
_entity_poly.entity_id
_entity_poly.type
_entity_poly.pdbx_seq_one_letter_code
_entity_poly.pdbx_strand_id
1 'polypeptide(L)'
;MPQDNHVILTNPMNGYTEEIKVGFSWTFFFFHMFVPLFRQDWKWFLLVTGAWLLTSFIPGEPDWVSVVNFAIGWGLSFFYNRIYINERLKKGWYPADDTSKERLKQANFIVTKKENK
;
A
#
# COMPACT_ATOMS: atom_id res chain seq x y z
N MET A 1 8.65 11.64 -22.81
CA MET A 1 8.84 10.31 -22.23
C MET A 1 7.56 9.94 -21.51
N PRO A 2 7.04 8.70 -21.58
CA PRO A 2 5.89 8.33 -20.77
C PRO A 2 6.32 8.52 -19.31
N GLN A 3 5.62 9.36 -18.54
CA GLN A 3 5.86 9.45 -17.10
C GLN A 3 5.45 8.13 -16.48
N ASP A 4 6.43 7.27 -16.22
CA ASP A 4 6.27 6.11 -15.37
C ASP A 4 6.02 6.60 -13.95
N ASN A 5 4.77 6.48 -13.48
CA ASN A 5 4.37 6.82 -12.11
C ASN A 5 4.92 5.82 -11.08
N HIS A 6 6.08 5.21 -11.31
CA HIS A 6 6.69 4.25 -10.39
C HIS A 6 7.76 4.94 -9.55
N VAL A 7 7.89 4.50 -8.31
CA VAL A 7 8.96 4.89 -7.40
C VAL A 7 9.67 3.64 -6.94
N ILE A 8 11.00 3.72 -6.85
CA ILE A 8 11.83 2.64 -6.35
C ILE A 8 12.26 2.98 -4.93
N LEU A 9 11.92 2.11 -3.99
CA LEU A 9 12.34 2.24 -2.60
C LEU A 9 13.36 1.15 -2.26
N THR A 10 14.41 1.53 -1.54
CA THR A 10 15.46 0.63 -1.06
C THR A 10 15.35 0.44 0.44
N ASN A 11 15.45 -0.81 0.88
CA ASN A 11 15.54 -1.17 2.28
C ASN A 11 16.98 -0.94 2.80
N PRO A 12 17.18 -0.14 3.86
CA PRO A 12 18.50 0.14 4.40
C PRO A 12 19.19 -1.06 5.06
N MET A 13 18.44 -2.10 5.43
CA MET A 13 18.98 -3.24 6.18
C MET A 13 19.64 -4.30 5.29
N ASN A 14 19.12 -4.49 4.08
CA ASN A 14 19.54 -5.57 3.18
C ASN A 14 19.75 -5.12 1.72
N GLY A 15 19.51 -3.85 1.40
CA GLY A 15 19.66 -3.32 0.04
C GLY A 15 18.57 -3.77 -0.95
N TYR A 16 17.55 -4.49 -0.49
CA TYR A 16 16.44 -4.94 -1.34
C TYR A 16 15.65 -3.73 -1.86
N THR A 17 15.34 -3.74 -3.15
CA THR A 17 14.59 -2.68 -3.82
C THR A 17 13.18 -3.14 -4.20
N GLU A 18 12.20 -2.27 -4.04
CA GLU A 18 10.82 -2.49 -4.45
C GLU A 18 10.38 -1.36 -5.38
N GLU A 19 9.89 -1.72 -6.56
CA GLU A 19 9.23 -0.80 -7.47
C GLU A 19 7.72 -0.74 -7.16
N ILE A 20 7.21 0.47 -6.95
CA ILE A 20 5.82 0.68 -6.53
C ILE A 20 5.20 1.80 -7.37
N LYS A 21 4.03 1.52 -7.94
CA LYS A 21 3.25 2.54 -8.65
C LYS A 21 2.62 3.54 -7.67
N VAL A 22 2.87 4.83 -7.87
CA VAL A 22 2.17 5.92 -7.21
C VAL A 22 0.75 6.04 -7.77
N GLY A 23 -0.25 6.00 -6.88
CA GLY A 23 -1.67 6.10 -7.24
C GLY A 23 -2.40 4.76 -7.12
N PHE A 24 -3.26 4.46 -8.09
CA PHE A 24 -4.17 3.31 -8.03
C PHE A 24 -3.43 1.97 -7.97
N SER A 25 -3.86 1.10 -7.04
CA SER A 25 -3.36 -0.25 -6.86
C SER A 25 -4.21 -1.27 -7.61
N TRP A 26 -3.80 -1.56 -8.85
CA TRP A 26 -4.41 -2.60 -9.66
C TRP A 26 -4.38 -3.97 -8.99
N THR A 27 -3.30 -4.30 -8.30
CA THR A 27 -3.19 -5.58 -7.61
C THR A 27 -4.21 -5.66 -6.46
N PHE A 28 -4.37 -4.59 -5.67
CA PHE A 28 -5.32 -4.60 -4.54
C PHE A 28 -6.76 -4.69 -5.02
N PHE A 29 -7.08 -4.03 -6.14
CA PHE A 29 -8.40 -4.06 -6.75
C PHE A 29 -8.87 -5.49 -7.09
N PHE A 30 -7.99 -6.31 -7.67
CA PHE A 30 -8.34 -7.68 -8.04
C PHE A 30 -8.14 -8.69 -6.92
N PHE A 31 -7.13 -8.51 -6.06
CA PHE A 31 -6.67 -9.55 -5.14
C PHE A 31 -6.84 -9.22 -3.64
N HIS A 32 -7.41 -8.06 -3.28
CA HIS A 32 -7.79 -7.67 -1.92
C HIS A 32 -6.78 -8.12 -0.85
N MET A 33 -7.12 -9.12 -0.01
CA MET A 33 -6.28 -9.61 1.10
C MET A 33 -4.95 -10.24 0.67
N PHE A 34 -4.85 -10.80 -0.54
CA PHE A 34 -3.63 -11.46 -1.00
C PHE A 34 -2.50 -10.46 -1.26
N VAL A 35 -2.82 -9.20 -1.58
CA VAL A 35 -1.81 -8.18 -1.83
C VAL A 35 -1.01 -7.80 -0.58
N PRO A 36 -1.62 -7.41 0.55
CA PRO A 36 -0.87 -7.15 1.77
C PRO A 36 -0.15 -8.40 2.28
N LEU A 37 -0.69 -9.61 2.03
CA LEU A 37 0.01 -10.86 2.35
C LEU A 37 1.33 -10.98 1.58
N PHE A 38 1.30 -10.87 0.25
CA PHE A 38 2.51 -10.99 -0.57
C PHE A 38 3.49 -9.83 -0.39
N ARG A 39 2.99 -8.64 -0.05
CA ARG A 39 3.82 -7.47 0.27
C ARG A 39 4.36 -7.46 1.70
N GLN A 40 4.08 -8.52 2.48
CA GLN A 40 4.44 -8.66 3.89
C GLN A 40 3.97 -7.45 4.74
N ASP A 41 2.81 -6.92 4.39
CA ASP A 41 2.13 -5.86 5.13
C ASP A 41 1.11 -6.46 6.09
N TRP A 42 1.61 -7.03 7.17
CA TRP A 42 0.81 -7.75 8.16
C TRP A 42 -0.27 -6.91 8.81
N LYS A 43 -0.03 -5.60 8.99
CA LYS A 43 -1.04 -4.69 9.57
C LYS A 43 -2.28 -4.61 8.68
N TRP A 44 -2.07 -4.34 7.39
CA TRP A 44 -3.17 -4.21 6.43
C TRP A 44 -3.78 -5.57 6.08
N PHE A 45 -2.97 -6.64 6.06
CA PHE A 45 -3.47 -8.00 5.89
C PHE A 45 -4.47 -8.38 6.99
N LEU A 46 -4.10 -8.18 8.25
CA LEU A 46 -4.96 -8.51 9.40
C LEU A 46 -6.20 -7.61 9.44
N LEU A 47 -6.08 -6.32 9.12
CA LEU A 47 -7.22 -5.41 9.10
C LEU A 47 -8.25 -5.81 8.04
N VAL A 48 -7.82 -6.03 6.80
CA VAL A 48 -8.73 -6.39 5.69
C VAL A 48 -9.33 -7.78 5.89
N THR A 49 -8.49 -8.76 6.26
CA THR A 49 -8.96 -10.14 6.49
C THR A 49 -9.84 -10.23 7.72
N GLY A 50 -9.49 -9.54 8.81
CA GLY A 50 -10.27 -9.50 10.04
C GLY A 50 -11.64 -8.86 9.83
N ALA A 51 -11.72 -7.73 9.12
CA ALA A 51 -13.00 -7.10 8.78
C ALA A 51 -13.89 -8.03 7.94
N TRP A 52 -13.30 -8.72 6.97
CA TRP A 52 -14.02 -9.68 6.14
C TRP A 52 -14.54 -10.89 6.94
N LEU A 53 -13.71 -11.48 7.81
CA LEU A 53 -14.11 -12.59 8.67
C LEU A 53 -15.18 -12.19 9.68
N LEU A 54 -15.05 -11.02 10.31
CA LEU A 54 -16.01 -10.54 11.30
C LEU A 54 -17.40 -10.33 10.71
N THR A 55 -17.47 -9.97 9.43
CA THR A 55 -18.76 -9.78 8.75
C THR A 55 -19.31 -11.10 8.23
N SER A 56 -18.48 -11.98 7.64
CA SER A 56 -18.91 -13.21 6.96
C SER A 56 -19.53 -14.31 7.85
N PHE A 57 -19.43 -14.19 9.19
CA PHE A 57 -19.94 -15.20 10.13
C PHE A 57 -21.10 -14.69 11.00
N ILE A 58 -21.71 -13.55 10.66
CA ILE A 58 -22.83 -13.00 11.43
C ILE A 58 -24.14 -13.61 10.91
N PRO A 59 -24.83 -14.47 11.68
CA PRO A 59 -26.09 -15.05 11.23
C PRO A 59 -27.14 -13.96 11.05
N GLY A 60 -27.78 -13.91 9.89
CA GLY A 60 -28.80 -12.90 9.58
C GLY A 60 -28.23 -11.53 9.23
N GLU A 61 -26.95 -11.44 8.82
CA GLU A 61 -26.40 -10.21 8.27
C GLU A 61 -27.26 -9.72 7.08
N PRO A 62 -27.53 -8.40 6.99
CA PRO A 62 -28.16 -7.86 5.79
C PRO A 62 -27.23 -7.94 4.57
N ASP A 63 -27.77 -8.28 3.39
CA ASP A 63 -27.01 -8.37 2.13
C ASP A 63 -26.20 -7.10 1.79
N TRP A 64 -26.66 -5.94 2.25
CA TRP A 64 -25.96 -4.66 2.02
C TRP A 64 -24.60 -4.58 2.73
N VAL A 65 -24.37 -5.35 3.79
CA VAL A 65 -23.07 -5.40 4.50
C VAL A 65 -21.97 -5.91 3.57
N SER A 66 -22.26 -6.99 2.82
CA SER A 66 -21.35 -7.53 1.82
C SER A 66 -21.04 -6.50 0.72
N VAL A 67 -22.06 -5.79 0.22
CA VAL A 67 -21.88 -4.72 -0.79
C VAL A 67 -20.98 -3.59 -0.28
N VAL A 68 -21.17 -3.16 0.97
CA VAL A 68 -20.34 -2.13 1.60
C VAL A 68 -18.89 -2.59 1.75
N ASN A 69 -18.66 -3.84 2.17
CA ASN A 69 -17.31 -4.39 2.27
C ASN A 69 -16.58 -4.41 0.93
N PHE A 70 -17.25 -4.83 -0.15
CA PHE A 70 -16.69 -4.77 -1.50
C PHE A 70 -16.40 -3.34 -1.95
N ALA A 71 -17.32 -2.39 -1.68
CA ALA A 71 -17.13 -0.99 -2.01
C ALA A 71 -15.93 -0.38 -1.25
N ILE A 72 -15.73 -0.74 0.02
CA ILE A 72 -14.57 -0.33 0.82
C ILE A 72 -13.28 -0.90 0.23
N GLY A 73 -13.26 -2.18 -0.17
CA GLY A 73 -12.11 -2.81 -0.82
C GLY A 73 -11.71 -2.12 -2.13
N TRP A 74 -12.68 -1.79 -2.97
CA TRP A 74 -12.46 -1.00 -4.18
C TRP A 74 -11.99 0.43 -3.88
N GLY A 75 -12.61 1.10 -2.91
CA GLY A 75 -12.19 2.43 -2.47
C GLY A 75 -10.74 2.45 -1.96
N LEU A 76 -10.35 1.44 -1.19
CA LEU A 76 -8.98 1.27 -0.70
C LEU A 76 -7.97 1.09 -1.84
N SER A 77 -8.38 0.55 -2.99
CA SER A 77 -7.47 0.38 -4.14
C SER A 77 -6.88 1.70 -4.63
N PHE A 78 -7.61 2.81 -4.51
CA PHE A 78 -7.10 4.14 -4.86
C PHE A 78 -5.98 4.63 -3.93
N PHE A 79 -5.97 4.16 -2.69
CA PHE A 79 -5.07 4.64 -1.64
C PHE A 79 -4.01 3.62 -1.25
N TYR A 80 -4.19 2.33 -1.58
CA TYR A 80 -3.38 1.25 -1.04
C TYR A 80 -1.89 1.39 -1.37
N ASN A 81 -1.51 1.76 -2.59
CA ASN A 81 -0.09 1.98 -2.90
C ASN A 81 0.48 3.17 -2.11
N ARG A 82 -0.30 4.24 -1.91
CA ARG A 82 0.12 5.39 -1.10
C ARG A 82 0.31 5.01 0.36
N ILE A 83 -0.61 4.22 0.91
CA ILE A 83 -0.53 3.64 2.25
C ILE A 83 0.74 2.80 2.39
N TYR A 84 0.98 1.91 1.41
CA TYR A 84 2.13 1.01 1.40
C TYR A 84 3.48 1.76 1.33
N ILE A 85 3.60 2.74 0.43
CA ILE A 85 4.78 3.61 0.32
C ILE A 85 5.03 4.33 1.66
N ASN A 86 4.00 4.90 2.28
CA ASN A 86 4.13 5.59 3.57
C ASN A 86 4.61 4.65 4.68
N GLU A 87 4.09 3.42 4.77
CA GLU A 87 4.56 2.45 5.76
C GLU A 87 6.03 2.05 5.52
N ARG A 88 6.47 1.95 4.26
CA ARG A 88 7.89 1.71 3.90
C ARG A 88 8.78 2.89 4.32
N LEU A 89 8.38 4.12 4.00
CA LEU A 89 9.12 5.33 4.41
C LEU A 89 9.21 5.47 5.94
N LYS A 90 8.15 5.14 6.67
CA LYS A 90 8.17 5.08 8.15
C LYS A 90 9.12 4.01 8.69
N LYS A 91 9.27 2.88 7.97
CA LYS A 91 10.23 1.82 8.30
C LYS A 91 11.68 2.18 7.93
N GLY A 92 11.93 3.39 7.45
CA GLY A 92 13.27 3.89 7.11
C GLY A 92 13.73 3.54 5.70
N TRP A 93 12.83 3.06 4.82
CA TRP A 93 13.15 2.89 3.41
C TRP A 93 13.36 4.25 2.76
N TYR A 94 14.24 4.30 1.76
CA TYR A 94 14.63 5.53 1.08
C TYR A 94 14.51 5.37 -0.44
N PRO A 95 14.27 6.45 -1.21
CA PRO A 95 14.23 6.37 -2.66
C PRO A 95 15.60 5.93 -3.21
N ALA A 96 15.59 4.98 -4.14
CA ALA A 96 16.82 4.42 -4.73
C ALA A 96 17.57 5.44 -5.61
N ASP A 97 16.83 6.35 -6.24
CA ASP A 97 17.36 7.36 -7.17
C ASP A 97 16.72 8.74 -6.93
N ASP A 98 17.33 9.78 -7.51
CA ASP A 98 16.84 11.16 -7.42
C ASP A 98 15.48 11.32 -8.13
N THR A 99 15.21 10.54 -9.17
CA THR A 99 13.92 10.54 -9.89
C THR A 99 12.77 10.09 -8.99
N SER A 100 12.94 9.00 -8.24
CA SER A 100 11.98 8.47 -7.27
C SER A 100 11.78 9.46 -6.13
N LYS A 101 12.85 10.13 -5.69
CA LYS A 101 12.77 11.18 -4.67
C LYS A 101 11.95 12.39 -5.14
N GLU A 102 12.16 12.85 -6.37
CA GLU A 102 11.36 13.92 -6.97
C GLU A 102 9.89 13.52 -7.13
N ARG A 103 9.62 12.29 -7.58
CA ARG A 103 8.26 11.74 -7.70
C ARG A 103 7.55 11.65 -6.36
N LEU A 104 8.24 11.18 -5.31
CA LEU A 104 7.70 11.15 -3.95
C LEU A 104 7.35 12.57 -3.47
N LYS A 105 8.21 13.56 -3.75
CA LYS A 105 7.91 14.97 -3.43
C LYS A 105 6.71 15.50 -4.21
N GLN A 106 6.64 15.26 -5.52
CA GLN A 106 5.52 15.67 -6.37
C GLN A 106 4.19 15.05 -5.92
N ALA A 107 4.22 13.81 -5.44
CA ALA A 107 3.06 13.11 -4.90
C ALA A 107 2.79 13.40 -3.40
N ASN A 108 3.42 14.44 -2.84
CA ASN A 108 3.23 14.90 -1.46
C ASN A 108 3.50 13.82 -0.40
N PHE A 109 4.55 13.01 -0.59
CA PHE A 109 5.06 12.11 0.43
C PHE A 109 6.08 12.80 1.35
N ILE A 110 6.05 12.44 2.63
CA ILE A 110 7.05 12.87 3.61
C ILE A 110 8.24 11.92 3.51
N VAL A 111 9.30 12.34 2.83
CA VAL A 111 10.54 11.58 2.72
C VAL A 111 11.39 11.86 3.96
N THR A 112 11.36 10.95 4.93
CA THR A 112 12.21 11.03 6.13
C THR A 112 13.68 10.89 5.71
N LYS A 113 14.46 11.95 5.83
CA LYS A 113 15.91 11.89 5.64
C LYS A 113 16.49 11.16 6.85
N LYS A 114 17.13 10.00 6.65
CA LYS A 114 18.00 9.44 7.67
C LYS A 114 19.20 10.38 7.75
N GLU A 115 19.16 11.36 8.65
CA GLU A 115 20.36 12.11 9.01
C GLU A 115 21.32 11.11 9.63
N ASN A 116 22.39 10.81 8.89
CA ASN A 116 23.55 10.12 9.43
C ASN A 116 24.06 10.96 10.61
N LYS A 117 23.97 10.40 11.81
CA LYS A 117 24.82 10.75 12.94
C LYS A 117 25.80 9.61 13.14
#